data_AF-E9B3V2-F1
#
_entry.id   AF-E9B3V2-F1
#
_cell.length_a   1.000
_cell.length_b   1.000
_cell.length_c   1.000
_cell.angle_alpha   90.00
_cell.angle_beta   90.00
_cell.angle_gamma   90.00
#
_symmetry.space_group_name_H-M   'P 1'
#
loop_
_entity.id
_entity.type
_entity.pdbx_description
1 polymer ?
#
loop_
_entity_poly.entity_id
_entity_poly.type
_entity_poly.pdbx_seq_one_letter_code
_entity_poly.pdbx_strand_id
1 'polypeptide(L)'
;MNMPHLMRHIQDTGALLDTLFPIQRQSTAAVPPCCTGSPSCVSGDSEAAEEDAEQLVSVQTVSAAPAFREDVVALHATLQKRLEDRRARPTGLCPIRRALYCDLFSELVRQVTVEEPARGLLLARVREEAEHAIQVHAALLCEGQRFVAGKLMQEKQDALALKERIAALRQEKVALEVQKHELLETLKEMEQLFEEERQLRRKQRQDEVKYLRHANQQLSLRLKMETERESAATEVEGSSEAAPATS
;
A
#
# COMPACT_ATOMS: atom_id res chain seq x y z
N MET A 1 -32.86 17.30 20.49
CA MET A 1 -33.93 17.51 21.48
C MET A 1 -35.32 17.40 20.84
N ASN A 2 -36.31 16.85 21.54
CA ASN A 2 -37.70 16.74 21.06
C ASN A 2 -38.43 18.07 21.31
N MET A 3 -38.34 19.01 20.35
CA MET A 3 -38.87 20.37 20.48
C MET A 3 -40.34 20.47 20.92
N PRO A 4 -41.27 19.62 20.45
CA PRO A 4 -42.65 19.61 20.93
C PRO A 4 -42.81 19.40 22.43
N HIS A 5 -41.89 18.66 23.08
CA HIS A 5 -41.92 18.46 24.53
C HIS A 5 -41.37 19.67 25.28
N LEU A 6 -40.27 20.26 24.79
CA LEU A 6 -39.69 21.47 25.39
C LEU A 6 -40.62 22.68 25.28
N MET A 7 -41.36 22.80 24.18
CA MET A 7 -42.32 23.89 24.00
C MET A 7 -43.51 23.84 24.97
N ARG A 8 -43.87 22.65 25.50
CA ARG A 8 -44.93 22.51 26.51
C ARG A 8 -44.51 23.07 27.87
N HIS A 9 -43.21 23.12 28.16
CA HIS A 9 -42.66 23.59 29.43
C HIS A 9 -42.12 25.02 29.34
N ILE A 10 -42.36 25.77 28.25
CA ILE A 10 -41.88 27.17 28.13
C ILE A 10 -42.39 28.07 29.25
N GLN A 11 -43.55 27.76 29.84
CA GLN A 11 -44.12 28.53 30.94
C GLN A 11 -43.54 28.13 32.32
N ASP A 12 -42.83 27.00 32.41
CA ASP A 12 -42.23 26.49 33.63
C ASP A 12 -40.71 26.46 33.48
N THR A 13 -40.06 27.51 34.00
CA THR A 13 -38.59 27.65 33.95
C THR A 13 -37.88 26.51 34.66
N GLY A 14 -38.45 25.95 35.73
CA GLY A 14 -37.83 24.84 36.47
C GLY A 14 -37.80 23.56 35.64
N ALA A 15 -38.96 23.16 35.10
CA ALA A 15 -39.06 22.00 34.22
C ALA A 15 -38.22 22.17 32.94
N LEU A 16 -38.13 23.39 32.41
CA LEU A 16 -37.31 23.67 31.23
C LEU A 16 -35.80 23.60 31.54
N LEU A 17 -35.35 24.06 32.71
CA LEU A 17 -33.96 23.88 33.14
C LEU A 17 -33.62 22.40 33.37
N ASP A 18 -34.50 21.63 34.00
CA ASP A 18 -34.29 20.20 34.23
C ASP A 18 -34.18 19.39 32.92
N THR A 19 -34.91 19.83 31.88
CA THR A 19 -34.85 19.19 30.55
C THR A 19 -33.63 19.62 29.73
N LEU A 20 -33.19 20.88 29.84
CA LEU A 20 -31.98 21.37 29.16
C LEU A 20 -30.69 20.87 29.82
N PHE A 21 -30.72 20.65 31.13
CA PHE A 21 -29.58 20.25 31.94
C PHE A 21 -29.93 18.97 32.73
N PRO A 22 -29.89 17.80 32.07
CA PRO A 22 -30.25 16.56 32.73
C PRO A 22 -29.34 16.30 33.94
N ILE A 23 -29.97 15.92 35.06
CA ILE A 23 -29.30 15.61 36.33
C ILE A 23 -28.18 14.59 36.09
N GLN A 24 -26.94 15.00 36.36
CA GLN A 24 -25.83 14.06 36.48
C GLN A 24 -25.94 13.39 37.85
N ARG A 25 -26.50 12.17 37.90
CA ARG A 25 -26.44 11.33 39.11
C ARG A 25 -24.99 10.94 39.35
N GLN A 26 -24.34 11.58 40.32
CA GLN A 26 -23.05 11.10 40.82
C GLN A 26 -23.33 9.94 41.77
N SER A 27 -23.08 8.70 41.33
CA SER A 27 -22.97 7.58 42.25
C SER A 27 -21.63 7.73 42.97
N THR A 28 -21.67 7.97 44.28
CA THR A 28 -20.48 7.84 45.14
C THR A 28 -20.18 6.35 45.32
N ALA A 29 -19.64 5.71 44.28
CA ALA A 29 -18.98 4.41 44.41
C ALA A 29 -17.51 4.67 44.73
N ALA A 30 -17.16 4.57 46.02
CA ALA A 30 -15.77 4.49 46.43
C ALA A 30 -15.14 3.22 45.82
N VAL A 31 -14.17 3.38 44.93
CA VAL A 31 -13.31 2.27 44.47
C VAL A 31 -11.86 2.73 44.59
N PRO A 32 -11.04 2.14 45.49
CA PRO A 32 -9.59 2.31 45.43
C PRO A 32 -8.99 1.41 44.32
N PRO A 33 -7.81 1.76 43.77
CA PRO A 33 -7.19 0.95 42.73
C PRO A 33 -6.62 -0.36 43.31
N CYS A 34 -7.22 -1.50 42.95
CA CYS A 34 -6.64 -2.82 43.21
C CYS A 34 -5.43 -3.07 42.29
N CYS A 35 -4.24 -3.05 42.89
CA CYS A 35 -3.04 -3.62 42.29
C CYS A 35 -3.09 -5.16 42.35
N THR A 36 -2.70 -5.78 41.24
CA THR A 36 -2.63 -7.21 40.99
C THR A 36 -1.61 -7.94 41.88
N GLY A 37 -2.00 -9.05 42.50
CA GLY A 37 -1.11 -10.05 43.10
C GLY A 37 -1.83 -11.03 44.04
N SER A 38 -2.01 -12.28 43.59
CA SER A 38 -2.53 -13.42 44.39
C SER A 38 -1.37 -14.21 45.04
N PRO A 39 -1.60 -15.26 45.84
CA PRO A 39 -2.46 -15.37 47.03
C PRO A 39 -1.74 -16.06 48.23
N SER A 40 -2.10 -15.75 49.48
CA SER A 40 -2.02 -16.73 50.59
C SER A 40 -2.80 -16.29 51.84
N CYS A 41 -3.87 -17.03 52.12
CA CYS A 41 -4.26 -17.62 53.40
C CYS A 41 -4.49 -16.75 54.66
N VAL A 42 -5.69 -16.97 55.22
CA VAL A 42 -6.08 -17.20 56.62
C VAL A 42 -6.98 -16.15 57.28
N SER A 43 -8.16 -16.68 57.63
CA SER A 43 -9.29 -16.30 58.48
C SER A 43 -9.15 -15.18 59.52
N GLY A 44 -10.26 -14.46 59.69
CA GLY A 44 -10.62 -13.74 60.91
C GLY A 44 -12.05 -13.22 60.80
N ASP A 45 -12.97 -13.88 61.49
CA ASP A 45 -14.35 -13.44 61.67
C ASP A 45 -14.39 -12.06 62.37
N SER A 46 -15.16 -11.12 61.83
CA SER A 46 -15.61 -9.93 62.56
C SER A 46 -16.92 -9.46 61.97
N GLU A 47 -17.98 -9.84 62.67
CA GLU A 47 -19.27 -9.16 62.84
C GLU A 47 -19.64 -8.12 61.77
N ALA A 48 -20.43 -8.56 60.80
CA ALA A 48 -21.22 -7.70 59.92
C ALA A 48 -22.37 -7.07 60.72
N ALA A 49 -22.09 -5.97 61.41
CA ALA A 49 -23.10 -4.93 61.60
C ALA A 49 -23.18 -4.15 60.29
N GLU A 50 -23.92 -4.67 59.31
CA GLU A 50 -24.28 -3.91 58.11
C GLU A 50 -25.35 -2.91 58.53
N GLU A 51 -24.86 -1.73 58.92
CA GLU A 51 -25.59 -0.49 58.85
C GLU A 51 -26.17 -0.38 57.43
N ASP A 52 -27.49 -0.23 57.33
CA ASP A 52 -28.20 0.13 56.11
C ASP A 52 -27.62 1.45 55.59
N ALA A 53 -26.57 1.36 54.78
CA ALA A 53 -25.98 2.48 54.08
C ALA A 53 -26.98 2.87 52.99
N GLU A 54 -28.00 3.65 53.37
CA GLU A 54 -28.81 4.42 52.46
C GLU A 54 -27.86 5.18 51.53
N GLN A 55 -27.75 4.70 50.29
CA GLN A 55 -26.89 5.29 49.30
C GLN A 55 -27.51 6.64 48.93
N LEU A 56 -27.11 7.69 49.66
CA LEU A 56 -27.58 9.05 49.48
C LEU A 56 -27.18 9.54 48.09
N VAL A 57 -28.09 9.43 47.13
CA VAL A 57 -27.94 10.01 45.80
C VAL A 57 -28.10 11.52 45.94
N SER A 58 -26.99 12.26 45.97
CA SER A 58 -27.02 13.71 45.92
C SER A 58 -27.43 14.16 44.51
N VAL A 59 -28.66 14.66 44.39
CA VAL A 59 -29.16 15.26 43.16
C VAL A 59 -28.73 16.72 43.16
N GLN A 60 -27.81 17.07 42.27
CA GLN A 60 -27.43 18.46 42.05
C GLN A 60 -28.41 19.08 41.07
N THR A 61 -29.36 19.87 41.58
CA THR A 61 -30.31 20.64 40.75
C THR A 61 -29.67 21.93 40.25
N VAL A 62 -30.13 22.39 39.09
CA VAL A 62 -29.64 23.64 38.51
C VAL A 62 -30.27 24.82 39.25
N SER A 63 -29.45 25.80 39.61
CA SER A 63 -29.95 27.01 40.29
C SER A 63 -30.92 27.78 39.39
N ALA A 64 -32.11 28.08 39.91
CA ALA A 64 -33.09 28.95 39.27
C ALA A 64 -32.96 30.43 39.70
N ALA A 65 -31.88 30.78 40.41
CA ALA A 65 -31.66 32.17 40.84
C ALA A 65 -31.35 33.06 39.62
N PRO A 66 -31.97 34.27 39.55
CA PRO A 66 -31.67 35.25 38.52
C PRO A 66 -30.23 35.77 38.68
N ALA A 67 -29.60 36.14 37.58
CA ALA A 67 -28.24 36.66 37.58
C ALA A 67 -28.22 38.19 37.61
N PHE A 68 -27.33 38.76 38.40
CA PHE A 68 -27.05 40.20 38.42
C PHE A 68 -25.77 40.53 37.67
N ARG A 69 -25.54 41.82 37.40
CA ARG A 69 -24.33 42.31 36.72
C ARG A 69 -23.04 41.84 37.41
N GLU A 70 -23.04 41.78 38.74
CA GLU A 70 -21.90 41.35 39.54
C GLU A 70 -21.58 39.86 39.29
N ASP A 71 -22.60 39.01 39.17
CA ASP A 71 -22.45 37.58 38.89
C ASP A 71 -21.81 37.34 37.52
N VAL A 72 -22.19 38.15 36.52
CA VAL A 72 -21.62 38.07 35.17
C VAL A 72 -20.14 38.47 35.17
N VAL A 73 -19.76 39.49 35.95
CA VAL A 73 -18.36 39.90 36.12
C VAL A 73 -17.56 38.80 36.84
N ALA A 74 -18.12 38.22 37.90
CA ALA A 74 -17.49 37.13 38.63
C ALA A 74 -17.32 35.87 37.76
N LEU A 75 -18.30 35.56 36.93
CA LEU A 75 -18.24 34.46 35.96
C LEU A 75 -17.11 34.68 34.93
N HIS A 76 -16.98 35.90 34.42
CA HIS A 76 -15.90 36.25 33.50
C HIS A 76 -14.51 36.11 34.14
N ALA A 77 -14.33 36.65 35.36
CA ALA A 77 -13.08 36.52 36.10
C ALA A 77 -12.73 35.04 36.38
N THR A 78 -13.73 34.23 36.72
CA THR A 78 -13.56 32.78 36.94
C THR A 78 -13.14 32.07 35.67
N LEU A 79 -13.72 32.42 34.52
CA LEU A 79 -13.32 31.87 33.22
C LEU A 79 -11.87 32.21 32.89
N GLN A 80 -11.47 33.49 33.03
CA GLN A 80 -10.10 33.93 32.78
C GLN A 80 -9.10 33.16 33.63
N LYS A 81 -9.37 33.07 34.95
CA LYS A 81 -8.54 32.30 35.88
C LYS A 81 -8.45 30.83 35.47
N ARG A 82 -9.57 30.18 35.09
CA ARG A 82 -9.56 28.79 34.62
C ARG A 82 -8.79 28.59 33.32
N LEU A 83 -8.83 29.56 32.41
CA LEU A 83 -8.06 29.52 31.16
C LEU A 83 -6.55 29.61 31.44
N GLU A 84 -6.14 30.48 32.37
CA GLU A 84 -4.75 30.63 32.81
C GLU A 84 -4.26 29.40 33.57
N ASP A 85 -5.02 28.94 34.56
CA ASP A 85 -4.69 27.77 35.40
C ASP A 85 -4.50 26.51 34.55
N ARG A 86 -5.39 26.29 33.57
CA ARG A 86 -5.30 25.15 32.65
C ARG A 86 -4.41 25.40 31.44
N ARG A 87 -3.75 26.56 31.36
CA ARG A 87 -2.82 26.97 30.28
C ARG A 87 -3.43 26.77 28.89
N ALA A 88 -4.66 27.23 28.72
CA ALA A 88 -5.35 27.16 27.44
C ALA A 88 -4.63 28.01 26.38
N ARG A 89 -4.50 27.50 25.16
CA ARG A 89 -3.86 28.25 24.07
C ARG A 89 -4.72 29.45 23.67
N PRO A 90 -4.15 30.65 23.45
CA PRO A 90 -4.89 31.84 23.02
C PRO A 90 -5.26 31.80 21.54
N THR A 91 -4.52 31.05 20.71
CA THR A 91 -4.76 30.93 19.26
C THR A 91 -4.78 29.48 18.80
N GLY A 92 -5.45 29.22 17.67
CA GLY A 92 -5.59 27.88 17.09
C GLY A 92 -6.62 26.99 17.79
N LEU A 93 -6.63 25.69 17.44
CA LEU A 93 -7.52 24.69 18.04
C LEU A 93 -7.01 24.29 19.43
N CYS A 94 -7.88 24.38 20.45
CA CYS A 94 -7.54 24.03 21.82
C CYS A 94 -8.73 23.32 22.50
N PRO A 95 -8.59 22.05 22.91
CA PRO A 95 -9.67 21.29 23.54
C PRO A 95 -10.02 21.83 24.94
N ILE A 96 -9.01 22.28 25.70
CA ILE A 96 -9.19 22.87 27.04
C ILE A 96 -10.05 24.13 26.94
N ARG A 97 -9.70 25.01 26.00
CA ARG A 97 -10.48 26.23 25.75
C ARG A 97 -11.89 25.87 25.31
N ARG A 98 -12.05 24.95 24.35
CA ARG A 98 -13.38 24.53 23.88
C ARG A 98 -14.25 24.04 25.04
N ALA A 99 -13.73 23.18 25.92
CA ALA A 99 -14.45 22.68 27.08
C ALA A 99 -14.89 23.81 28.02
N LEU A 100 -13.98 24.72 28.38
CA LEU A 100 -14.29 25.87 29.25
C LEU A 100 -15.34 26.81 28.64
N TYR A 101 -15.32 27.01 27.33
CA TYR A 101 -16.34 27.79 26.63
C TYR A 101 -17.68 27.05 26.52
N CYS A 102 -17.69 25.73 26.39
CA CYS A 102 -18.93 24.93 26.46
C CYS A 102 -19.57 25.02 27.84
N ASP A 103 -18.77 24.96 28.91
CA ASP A 103 -19.24 25.14 30.28
C ASP A 103 -19.80 26.55 30.49
N LEU A 104 -19.08 27.58 30.02
CA LEU A 104 -19.54 28.97 30.07
C LEU A 104 -20.85 29.16 29.29
N PHE A 105 -20.95 28.62 28.08
CA PHE A 105 -22.14 28.75 27.25
C PHE A 105 -23.34 28.06 27.90
N SER A 106 -23.12 26.94 28.61
CA SER A 106 -24.15 26.27 29.39
C SER A 106 -24.66 27.14 30.54
N GLU A 107 -23.77 27.83 31.25
CA GLU A 107 -24.14 28.79 32.29
C GLU A 107 -24.88 30.01 31.70
N LEU A 108 -24.48 30.51 30.53
CA LEU A 108 -25.21 31.58 29.82
C LEU A 108 -26.62 31.14 29.42
N VAL A 109 -26.78 29.91 28.90
CA VAL A 109 -28.10 29.35 28.59
C VAL A 109 -28.94 29.26 29.86
N ARG A 110 -28.37 28.84 30.99
CA ARG A 110 -29.08 28.84 32.29
C ARG A 110 -29.55 30.24 32.67
N GLN A 111 -28.66 31.23 32.69
CA GLN A 111 -28.99 32.62 33.08
C GLN A 111 -30.08 33.22 32.18
N VAL A 112 -29.94 33.08 30.85
CA VAL A 112 -30.93 33.60 29.90
C VAL A 112 -32.26 32.84 29.99
N THR A 113 -32.24 31.55 30.31
CA THR A 113 -33.47 30.77 30.52
C THR A 113 -34.25 31.23 31.75
N VAL A 114 -33.54 31.62 32.82
CA VAL A 114 -34.17 32.18 34.03
C VAL A 114 -34.79 33.56 33.76
N GLU A 115 -34.16 34.38 32.91
CA GLU A 115 -34.72 35.67 32.47
C GLU A 115 -35.92 35.48 31.54
N GLU A 116 -35.73 34.74 30.43
CA GLU A 116 -36.74 34.49 29.42
C GLU A 116 -36.57 33.06 28.85
N PRO A 117 -37.48 32.12 29.18
CA PRO A 117 -37.31 30.71 28.83
C PRO A 117 -37.31 30.45 27.32
N ALA A 118 -38.11 31.21 26.55
CA ALA A 118 -38.16 31.10 25.10
C ALA A 118 -36.81 31.46 24.45
N ARG A 119 -36.14 32.50 24.96
CA ARG A 119 -34.82 32.94 24.50
C ARG A 119 -33.74 31.94 24.89
N GLY A 120 -33.81 31.40 26.11
CA GLY A 120 -32.91 30.34 26.58
C GLY A 120 -32.99 29.08 25.71
N LEU A 121 -34.21 28.64 25.37
CA LEU A 121 -34.46 27.51 24.48
C LEU A 121 -33.88 27.74 23.07
N LEU A 122 -34.06 28.94 22.51
CA LEU A 122 -33.48 29.30 21.21
C LEU A 122 -31.94 29.26 21.24
N LEU A 123 -31.32 29.81 22.29
CA LEU A 123 -29.87 29.77 22.46
C LEU A 123 -29.33 28.33 22.60
N ALA A 124 -30.03 27.48 23.35
CA ALA A 124 -29.69 26.07 23.45
C ALA A 124 -29.74 25.38 22.08
N ARG A 125 -30.70 25.74 21.22
CA ARG A 125 -30.80 25.20 19.86
C ARG A 125 -29.66 25.66 18.96
N VAL A 126 -29.31 26.94 19.00
CA VAL A 126 -28.18 27.49 18.25
C VAL A 126 -26.87 26.81 18.67
N ARG A 127 -26.70 26.52 19.96
CA ARG A 127 -25.55 25.74 20.47
C ARG A 127 -25.50 24.36 19.84
N GLU A 128 -26.61 23.62 19.86
CA GLU A 128 -26.68 22.27 19.27
C GLU A 128 -26.32 22.28 17.78
N GLU A 129 -26.85 23.25 17.03
CA GLU A 129 -26.57 23.39 15.61
C GLU A 129 -25.09 23.69 15.35
N ALA A 130 -24.49 24.61 16.12
CA ALA A 130 -23.07 24.92 16.01
C ALA A 130 -22.18 23.71 16.40
N GLU A 131 -22.56 22.95 17.42
CA GLU A 131 -21.87 21.72 17.82
C GLU A 131 -21.98 20.63 16.73
N HIS A 132 -23.16 20.47 16.16
CA HIS A 132 -23.39 19.53 15.06
C HIS A 132 -22.56 19.90 13.83
N ALA A 133 -22.53 21.17 13.44
CA ALA A 133 -21.70 21.64 12.34
C ALA A 133 -20.21 21.33 12.55
N ILE A 134 -19.69 21.55 13.76
CA ILE A 134 -18.31 21.21 14.11
C ILE A 134 -18.06 19.69 14.02
N GLN A 135 -18.99 18.86 14.48
CA GLN A 135 -18.89 17.41 14.40
C GLN A 135 -18.85 16.92 12.94
N VAL A 136 -19.72 17.45 12.09
CA VAL A 136 -19.74 17.13 10.65
C VAL A 136 -18.43 17.52 9.97
N HIS A 137 -17.93 18.73 10.24
CA HIS A 137 -16.64 19.16 9.69
C HIS A 137 -15.46 18.32 10.20
N ALA A 138 -15.49 17.90 11.47
CA ALA A 138 -14.47 17.00 12.01
C ALA A 138 -14.53 15.61 11.35
N ALA A 139 -15.73 15.06 11.13
CA ALA A 139 -15.92 13.80 10.41
C ALA A 139 -15.40 13.88 8.97
N LEU A 140 -15.74 14.95 8.25
CA LEU A 140 -15.26 15.19 6.89
C LEU A 140 -13.73 15.30 6.82
N LEU A 141 -13.10 15.99 7.79
CA LEU A 141 -11.65 16.08 7.88
C LEU A 141 -11.02 14.70 8.10
N CYS A 142 -11.58 13.90 9.01
CA CYS A 142 -11.13 12.54 9.26
C CYS A 142 -11.28 11.66 7.99
N GLU A 143 -12.37 11.79 7.24
CA GLU A 143 -12.56 11.08 5.97
C GLU A 143 -11.55 11.50 4.92
N GLY A 144 -11.32 12.81 4.75
CA GLY A 144 -10.30 13.33 3.84
C GLY A 144 -8.90 12.82 4.17
N GLN A 145 -8.53 12.80 5.45
CA GLN A 145 -7.25 12.23 5.90
C GLN A 145 -7.13 10.73 5.60
N ARG A 146 -8.21 9.96 5.82
CA ARG A 146 -8.24 8.52 5.49
C ARG A 146 -8.08 8.28 4.00
N PHE A 147 -8.74 9.09 3.16
CA PHE A 147 -8.61 8.99 1.71
C PHE A 147 -7.16 9.21 1.27
N VAL A 148 -6.52 10.28 1.77
CA VAL A 148 -5.11 10.58 1.45
C VAL A 148 -4.18 9.46 1.91
N ALA A 149 -4.38 8.95 3.12
CA ALA A 149 -3.59 7.82 3.64
C ALA A 149 -3.77 6.55 2.79
N GLY A 150 -5.00 6.25 2.38
CA GLY A 150 -5.32 5.13 1.49
C GLY A 150 -4.63 5.26 0.14
N LYS A 151 -4.65 6.47 -0.46
CA LYS A 151 -3.97 6.75 -1.73
C LYS A 151 -2.46 6.58 -1.63
N LEU A 152 -1.85 7.11 -0.59
CA LEU A 152 -0.41 6.96 -0.35
C LEU A 152 -0.01 5.48 -0.18
N MET A 153 -0.84 4.69 0.49
CA MET A 153 -0.61 3.25 0.66
C MET A 153 -0.77 2.49 -0.66
N GLN A 154 -1.78 2.82 -1.46
CA GLN A 154 -1.98 2.26 -2.79
C GLN A 154 -0.76 2.51 -3.69
N GLU A 155 -0.29 3.76 -3.77
CA GLU A 155 0.89 4.12 -4.56
C GLU A 155 2.14 3.35 -4.13
N LYS A 156 2.32 3.15 -2.82
CA LYS A 156 3.42 2.34 -2.29
C LYS A 156 3.30 0.88 -2.72
N GLN A 157 2.11 0.28 -2.65
CA GLN A 157 1.87 -1.10 -3.07
C GLN A 157 2.13 -1.27 -4.57
N ASP A 158 1.61 -0.37 -5.40
CA ASP A 158 1.80 -0.39 -6.85
C ASP A 158 3.29 -0.26 -7.21
N ALA A 159 4.02 0.64 -6.53
CA ALA A 159 5.46 0.79 -6.71
C ALA A 159 6.25 -0.47 -6.31
N LEU A 160 5.82 -1.19 -5.28
CA LEU A 160 6.44 -2.46 -4.87
C LEU A 160 6.19 -3.56 -5.92
N ALA A 161 4.95 -3.72 -6.37
CA ALA A 161 4.60 -4.69 -7.42
C ALA A 161 5.40 -4.44 -8.71
N LEU A 162 5.57 -3.18 -9.12
CA LEU A 162 6.41 -2.83 -10.27
C LEU A 162 7.89 -3.17 -10.04
N LYS A 163 8.43 -2.94 -8.84
CA LYS A 163 9.81 -3.31 -8.51
C LYS A 163 10.03 -4.81 -8.57
N GLU A 164 9.10 -5.60 -8.04
CA GLU A 164 9.14 -7.06 -8.12
C GLU A 164 9.09 -7.53 -9.58
N ARG A 165 8.21 -6.95 -10.40
CA ARG A 165 8.14 -7.27 -11.83
C ARG A 165 9.42 -6.92 -12.56
N ILE A 166 10.03 -5.77 -12.27
CA ILE A 166 11.33 -5.38 -12.84
C ILE A 166 12.42 -6.38 -12.42
N ALA A 167 12.43 -6.85 -11.17
CA ALA A 167 13.39 -7.84 -10.69
C ALA A 167 13.24 -9.18 -11.43
N ALA A 168 12.01 -9.67 -11.59
CA ALA A 168 11.72 -10.89 -12.34
C ALA A 168 12.17 -10.77 -13.81
N LEU A 169 11.81 -9.69 -14.50
CA LEU A 169 12.21 -9.44 -15.90
C LEU A 169 13.74 -9.34 -16.05
N ARG A 170 14.44 -8.78 -15.06
CA ARG A 170 15.92 -8.75 -15.07
C ARG A 170 16.52 -10.15 -14.96
N GLN A 171 15.94 -11.01 -14.13
CA GLN A 171 16.38 -12.41 -14.02
C GLN A 171 16.12 -13.18 -15.31
N GLU A 172 14.93 -13.03 -15.90
CA GLU A 172 14.57 -13.64 -17.19
C GLU A 172 15.52 -13.17 -18.31
N LYS A 173 15.84 -11.87 -18.36
CA LYS A 173 16.81 -11.33 -19.32
C LYS A 173 18.17 -12.01 -19.20
N VAL A 174 18.71 -12.14 -17.99
CA VAL A 174 20.02 -12.79 -17.77
C VAL A 174 19.97 -14.25 -18.18
N ALA A 175 18.90 -14.98 -17.86
CA ALA A 175 18.74 -16.37 -18.27
C ALA A 175 18.71 -16.52 -19.80
N LEU A 176 18.00 -15.64 -20.50
CA LEU A 176 17.97 -15.62 -21.97
C LEU A 176 19.32 -15.24 -22.58
N GLU A 177 20.06 -14.33 -21.96
CA GLU A 177 21.42 -13.97 -22.39
C GLU A 177 22.36 -15.18 -22.30
N VAL A 178 22.30 -15.97 -21.21
CA VAL A 178 23.06 -17.21 -21.07
C VAL A 178 22.68 -18.22 -22.14
N GLN A 179 21.39 -18.49 -22.35
CA GLN A 179 20.92 -19.41 -23.40
C GLN A 179 21.38 -18.98 -24.80
N LYS A 180 21.36 -17.66 -25.08
CA LYS A 180 21.87 -17.12 -26.34
C LYS A 180 23.38 -17.40 -26.48
N HIS A 181 24.16 -17.23 -25.42
CA HIS A 181 25.60 -17.49 -25.46
C HIS A 181 25.90 -18.98 -25.72
N GLU A 182 25.21 -19.89 -25.03
CA GLU A 182 25.34 -21.34 -25.25
C GLU A 182 25.00 -21.76 -26.68
N LEU A 183 23.89 -21.24 -27.24
CA LEU A 183 23.51 -21.49 -28.63
C LEU A 183 24.53 -20.92 -29.64
N LEU A 184 25.13 -19.77 -29.36
CA LEU A 184 26.16 -19.20 -30.21
C LEU A 184 27.46 -19.99 -30.16
N GLU A 185 27.82 -20.56 -29.01
CA GLU A 185 28.99 -21.44 -28.87
C GLU A 185 28.80 -22.74 -29.65
N THR A 186 27.66 -23.43 -29.46
CA THR A 186 27.33 -24.63 -30.22
C THR A 186 27.28 -24.38 -31.73
N LEU A 187 26.75 -23.22 -32.17
CA LEU A 187 26.79 -22.86 -33.60
C LEU A 187 28.22 -22.73 -34.12
N LYS A 188 29.11 -22.05 -33.39
CA LYS A 188 30.52 -21.90 -33.79
C LYS A 188 31.24 -23.24 -33.86
N GLU A 189 31.01 -24.13 -32.89
CA GLU A 189 31.57 -25.48 -32.89
C GLU A 189 31.13 -26.26 -34.13
N MET A 190 29.83 -26.23 -34.45
CA MET A 190 29.30 -26.89 -35.64
C MET A 190 29.86 -26.28 -36.93
N GLU A 191 29.97 -24.96 -37.02
CA GLU A 191 30.58 -24.26 -38.16
C GLU A 191 32.03 -24.71 -38.37
N GLN A 192 32.83 -24.79 -37.31
CA GLN A 192 34.23 -25.27 -37.37
C GLN A 192 34.29 -26.72 -37.86
N LEU A 193 33.46 -27.61 -37.32
CA LEU A 193 33.39 -29.00 -37.76
C LEU A 193 33.01 -29.12 -39.24
N PHE A 194 32.01 -28.37 -39.70
CA PHE A 194 31.61 -28.35 -41.10
C PHE A 194 32.71 -27.79 -42.02
N GLU A 195 33.45 -26.79 -41.56
CA GLU A 195 34.59 -26.23 -42.31
C GLU A 195 35.74 -27.24 -42.42
N GLU A 196 36.09 -27.91 -41.33
CA GLU A 196 37.11 -28.97 -41.30
C GLU A 196 36.73 -30.13 -42.23
N GLU A 197 35.50 -30.63 -42.15
CA GLU A 197 35.01 -31.66 -43.05
C GLU A 197 35.04 -31.21 -44.51
N ARG A 198 34.62 -29.97 -44.78
CA ARG A 198 34.63 -29.40 -46.13
C ARG A 198 36.07 -29.27 -46.65
N GLN A 199 37.02 -28.87 -45.81
CA GLN A 199 38.44 -28.81 -46.16
C GLN A 199 39.01 -30.21 -46.44
N LEU A 200 38.67 -31.19 -45.62
CA LEU A 200 39.14 -32.58 -45.78
C LEU A 200 38.59 -33.21 -47.06
N ARG A 201 37.28 -33.07 -47.34
CA ARG A 201 36.67 -33.50 -48.60
C ARG A 201 37.27 -32.80 -49.81
N ARG A 202 37.61 -31.50 -49.70
CA ARG A 202 38.30 -30.75 -50.76
C ARG A 202 39.70 -31.31 -51.03
N LYS A 203 40.48 -31.63 -49.98
CA LYS A 203 41.82 -32.26 -50.11
C LYS A 203 41.72 -33.63 -50.78
N GLN A 204 40.81 -34.48 -50.31
CA GLN A 204 40.55 -35.81 -50.90
C GLN A 204 40.23 -35.72 -52.40
N ARG A 205 39.28 -34.87 -52.78
CA ARG A 205 38.94 -34.64 -54.20
C ARG A 205 40.12 -34.11 -55.02
N GLN A 206 40.93 -33.22 -54.44
CA GLN A 206 42.14 -32.72 -55.12
C GLN A 206 43.15 -33.86 -55.36
N ASP A 207 43.34 -34.74 -54.38
CA ASP A 207 44.28 -35.86 -54.48
C ASP A 207 43.77 -36.94 -55.45
N GLU A 208 42.46 -37.23 -55.46
CA GLU A 208 41.81 -38.06 -56.47
C GLU A 208 42.00 -37.49 -57.88
N VAL A 209 41.78 -36.19 -58.08
CA VAL A 209 41.98 -35.53 -59.37
C VAL A 209 43.45 -35.59 -59.79
N LYS A 210 44.40 -35.40 -58.88
CA LYS A 210 45.84 -35.54 -59.17
C LYS A 210 46.18 -36.97 -59.58
N TYR A 211 45.68 -37.97 -58.86
CA TYR A 211 45.88 -39.38 -59.18
C TYR A 211 45.31 -39.72 -60.56
N LEU A 212 44.06 -39.35 -60.83
CA LEU A 212 43.42 -39.58 -62.13
C LEU A 212 44.13 -38.86 -63.26
N ARG A 213 44.62 -37.62 -63.06
CA ARG A 213 45.44 -36.92 -64.06
C ARG A 213 46.73 -37.68 -64.38
N HIS A 214 47.44 -38.15 -63.35
CA HIS A 214 48.67 -38.92 -63.53
C HIS A 214 48.39 -40.26 -64.23
N ALA A 215 47.35 -41.00 -63.82
CA ALA A 215 46.94 -42.25 -64.48
C ALA A 215 46.54 -42.02 -65.94
N ASN A 216 45.78 -40.95 -66.23
CA ASN A 216 45.37 -40.61 -67.59
C ASN A 216 46.56 -40.20 -68.47
N GLN A 217 47.55 -39.48 -67.90
CA GLN A 217 48.83 -39.22 -68.57
C GLN A 217 49.58 -40.51 -68.91
N GLN A 218 49.67 -41.45 -67.96
CA GLN A 218 50.32 -42.75 -68.19
C GLN A 218 49.59 -43.58 -69.26
N LEU A 219 48.26 -43.64 -69.22
CA LEU A 219 47.45 -44.33 -70.23
C LEU A 219 47.58 -43.66 -71.61
N SER A 220 47.57 -42.33 -71.67
CA SER A 220 47.78 -41.58 -72.91
C SER A 220 49.17 -41.85 -73.50
N LEU A 221 50.21 -41.94 -72.67
CA LEU A 221 51.54 -42.34 -73.13
C LEU A 221 51.55 -43.78 -73.64
N ARG A 222 50.94 -44.73 -72.93
CA ARG A 222 50.83 -46.13 -73.38
C ARG A 222 50.10 -46.25 -74.72
N LEU A 223 48.96 -45.58 -74.87
CA LEU A 223 48.21 -45.56 -76.13
C LEU A 223 49.05 -44.96 -77.26
N LYS A 224 49.79 -43.87 -77.03
CA LYS A 224 50.71 -43.32 -78.04
C LYS A 224 51.76 -44.35 -78.46
N MET A 225 52.41 -45.01 -77.51
CA MET A 225 53.39 -46.07 -77.79
C MET A 225 52.78 -47.26 -78.55
N GLU A 226 51.53 -47.64 -78.24
CA GLU A 226 50.81 -48.69 -78.95
C GLU A 226 50.40 -48.27 -80.37
N THR A 227 49.90 -47.04 -80.56
CA THR A 227 49.60 -46.50 -81.89
C THR A 227 50.85 -46.33 -82.75
N GLU A 228 51.99 -45.98 -82.16
CA GLU A 228 53.29 -45.91 -82.84
C GLU A 228 53.79 -47.31 -83.25
N ARG A 229 53.47 -48.35 -82.46
CA ARG A 229 53.73 -49.75 -82.82
C ARG A 229 52.79 -50.25 -83.91
N GLU A 230 51.50 -49.91 -83.86
CA GLU A 230 50.51 -50.27 -84.87
C GLU A 230 50.75 -49.51 -86.19
N SER A 231 51.15 -48.23 -86.15
CA SER A 231 51.59 -47.50 -87.34
C SER A 231 52.86 -48.10 -87.93
N ALA A 232 53.83 -48.51 -87.09
CA ALA A 232 55.02 -49.22 -87.56
C ALA A 232 54.70 -50.62 -88.13
N ALA A 233 53.69 -51.32 -87.59
CA ALA A 233 53.24 -52.63 -88.10
C ALA A 233 52.44 -52.51 -89.41
N THR A 234 51.61 -51.47 -89.55
CA THR A 234 50.87 -51.17 -90.80
C THR A 234 51.78 -50.63 -91.90
N GLU A 235 52.89 -49.95 -91.57
CA GLU A 235 53.97 -49.64 -92.53
C GLU A 235 54.71 -50.91 -93.00
N VAL A 236 54.78 -51.96 -92.18
CA VAL A 236 55.35 -53.27 -92.56
C VAL A 236 54.36 -54.10 -93.40
N GLU A 237 53.06 -54.14 -93.07
CA GLU A 237 52.05 -54.86 -93.88
C GLU A 237 51.68 -54.13 -95.19
N GLY A 238 51.68 -52.78 -95.20
CA GLY A 238 51.52 -51.98 -96.42
C GLY A 238 52.67 -52.13 -97.42
N SER A 239 53.82 -52.66 -97.00
CA SER A 239 54.94 -53.00 -97.87
C SER A 239 54.91 -54.43 -98.43
N SER A 240 53.98 -55.29 -97.96
CA SER A 240 53.91 -56.71 -98.34
C SER A 240 52.74 -57.07 -99.28
N GLU A 241 51.76 -56.18 -99.52
CA GLU A 241 50.56 -56.49 -100.32
C GLU A 241 50.39 -55.65 -101.60
N ALA A 242 51.47 -55.08 -102.13
CA ALA A 242 51.52 -54.48 -103.47
C ALA A 242 52.55 -55.19 -104.37
N ALA A 243 52.24 -56.41 -104.79
CA ALA A 243 52.94 -57.07 -105.90
C ALA A 243 52.24 -56.77 -107.23
N PRO A 244 52.98 -56.53 -108.33
CA PRO A 244 52.48 -56.92 -109.64
C PRO A 244 53.43 -57.88 -110.37
N ALA A 245 52.75 -58.84 -111.00
CA ALA A 245 53.18 -59.80 -112.01
C ALA A 245 54.22 -59.30 -113.04
N THR A 246 55.14 -60.21 -113.37
CA THR A 246 55.67 -60.41 -114.73
C THR A 246 55.96 -61.88 -114.97
N SER A 247 55.38 -62.41 -116.06
CA SER A 247 55.61 -63.70 -116.75
C SER A 247 54.85 -64.93 -116.23
#